data_AF-A0A3B1JAV4-F1
#
_entry.id   AF-A0A3B1JAV4-F1
#
_cell.length_a   1.000
_cell.length_b   1.000
_cell.length_c   1.000
_cell.angle_alpha   90.00
_cell.angle_beta   90.00
_cell.angle_gamma   90.00
#
_symmetry.space_group_name_H-M   'P 1'
#
loop_
_entity.id
_entity.type
_entity.pdbx_description
1 polymer ?
#
loop_
_entity_poly.entity_id
_entity_poly.type
_entity_poly.pdbx_seq_one_letter_code
_entity_poly.pdbx_strand_id
1 'polypeptide(L)'
;MEFRMSLLLLSLAVVMASGQKRHQAKAEWNYRDGSDKVSMRGVANLTQVLDDWRFDILSQMKGQLQNDHQTLLPDYSRIQPLSEALNDLYKEFNALKAHLGDLTEKFGPIETFIDELKAKRATAAAAGASVGARAGAAAAPPRGRRPVRNKPPPS
;
A
#
# COMPACT_ATOMS: atom_id res chain seq x y z
N MET A 1 -69.20 1.96 57.59
CA MET A 1 -68.28 2.05 56.44
C MET A 1 -67.01 1.22 56.69
N GLU A 2 -66.39 1.38 57.86
CA GLU A 2 -65.21 0.63 58.35
C GLU A 2 -65.25 -0.90 58.11
N PHE A 3 -66.31 -1.58 58.54
CA PHE A 3 -66.38 -3.05 58.43
C PHE A 3 -66.42 -3.57 56.98
N ARG A 4 -67.01 -2.80 56.08
CA ARG A 4 -67.07 -3.13 54.64
C ARG A 4 -65.72 -2.89 53.97
N MET A 5 -65.01 -1.84 54.38
CA MET A 5 -63.65 -1.56 53.92
C MET A 5 -62.66 -2.61 54.45
N SER A 6 -62.78 -3.04 55.70
CA SER A 6 -61.98 -4.13 56.25
C SER A 6 -62.25 -5.46 55.54
N LEU A 7 -63.52 -5.78 55.21
CA LEU A 7 -63.84 -6.97 54.41
C LEU A 7 -63.22 -6.91 53.01
N LEU A 8 -63.28 -5.74 52.36
CA LEU A 8 -62.68 -5.53 51.04
C LEU A 8 -61.16 -5.68 51.08
N LEU A 9 -60.49 -5.09 52.07
CA LEU A 9 -59.04 -5.21 52.25
C LEU A 9 -58.63 -6.66 52.55
N LEU A 10 -59.41 -7.39 53.36
CA LEU A 10 -59.16 -8.80 53.64
C LEU A 10 -59.32 -9.65 52.38
N SER A 11 -60.35 -9.39 51.56
CA SER A 11 -60.56 -10.09 50.29
C SER A 11 -59.42 -9.83 49.31
N LEU A 12 -58.92 -8.59 49.24
CA LEU A 12 -57.80 -8.23 48.38
C LEU A 12 -56.50 -8.89 48.84
N ALA A 13 -56.25 -8.95 50.14
CA ALA A 13 -55.08 -9.65 50.70
C ALA A 13 -55.11 -11.16 50.39
N VAL A 14 -56.27 -11.80 50.45
CA VAL A 14 -56.43 -13.23 50.09
C VAL A 14 -56.20 -13.46 48.59
N VAL A 15 -56.65 -12.56 47.73
CA VAL A 15 -56.39 -12.63 46.27
C VAL A 15 -54.91 -12.43 45.96
N MET A 16 -54.25 -11.48 46.62
CA MET A 16 -52.81 -11.25 46.46
C MET A 16 -51.98 -12.43 46.97
N ALA A 17 -52.34 -13.02 48.12
CA ALA A 17 -51.67 -14.20 48.68
C ALA A 17 -51.87 -15.48 47.84
N SER A 18 -53.03 -15.63 47.20
CA SER A 18 -53.29 -16.75 46.27
C SER A 18 -52.60 -16.56 44.92
N GLY A 19 -52.37 -15.31 44.48
CA GLY A 19 -51.55 -14.98 43.31
C GLY A 19 -50.05 -15.24 43.51
N GLN A 20 -49.51 -14.95 44.71
CA GLN A 20 -48.09 -15.13 45.00
C GLN A 20 -47.66 -16.61 45.10
N LYS A 21 -48.55 -17.51 45.54
CA LYS A 21 -48.24 -18.96 45.64
C LYS A 21 -47.97 -19.64 44.30
N ARG A 22 -48.29 -19.02 43.15
CA ARG A 22 -48.02 -19.58 41.82
C ARG A 22 -46.62 -19.27 41.26
N HIS A 23 -45.83 -18.42 41.92
CA HIS A 23 -44.53 -17.98 41.40
C HIS A 23 -43.29 -18.53 42.12
N GLN A 24 -43.42 -19.49 43.03
CA GLN A 24 -42.28 -20.10 43.74
C GLN A 24 -42.25 -21.63 43.71
N ALA A 25 -42.43 -22.21 42.53
CA ALA A 25 -41.66 -23.41 42.20
C ALA A 25 -40.67 -22.97 41.14
N LYS A 26 -39.39 -22.81 41.50
CA LYS A 26 -38.32 -22.91 40.49
C LYS A 26 -38.61 -24.22 39.76
N ALA A 27 -39.00 -24.13 38.49
CA ALA A 27 -39.12 -25.28 37.62
C ALA A 27 -37.72 -25.88 37.50
N GLU A 28 -37.36 -26.74 38.44
CA GLU A 28 -36.16 -27.55 38.38
C GLU A 28 -36.31 -28.41 37.13
N TRP A 29 -35.45 -28.11 36.16
CA TRP A 29 -35.57 -28.68 34.83
C TRP A 29 -35.22 -30.17 34.91
N ASN A 30 -36.24 -31.01 34.98
CA ASN A 30 -36.07 -32.45 35.11
C ASN A 30 -35.81 -33.05 33.73
N TYR A 31 -34.53 -33.22 33.37
CA TYR A 31 -34.12 -33.81 32.08
C TYR A 31 -34.63 -35.25 31.86
N ARG A 32 -35.04 -35.93 32.93
CA ARG A 32 -35.63 -37.28 32.85
C ARG A 32 -37.15 -37.24 32.67
N ASP A 33 -37.80 -36.12 32.93
CA ASP A 33 -39.23 -35.98 32.72
C ASP A 33 -39.52 -35.96 31.21
N GLY A 34 -40.06 -37.08 30.70
CA GLY A 34 -40.27 -37.31 29.28
C GLY A 34 -39.31 -38.29 28.62
N SER A 35 -38.24 -38.77 29.30
CA SER A 35 -37.32 -39.77 28.72
C SER A 35 -38.02 -41.08 28.36
N ASP A 36 -38.98 -41.49 29.19
CA ASP A 36 -39.77 -42.73 28.98
C ASP A 36 -40.79 -42.59 27.83
N LYS A 37 -41.04 -41.35 27.37
CA LYS A 37 -41.91 -41.04 26.24
C LYS A 37 -41.15 -41.07 24.91
N VAL A 38 -39.82 -41.17 24.95
CA VAL A 38 -38.97 -41.23 23.77
C VAL A 38 -38.78 -42.69 23.36
N SER A 39 -39.18 -43.02 22.13
CA SER A 39 -38.89 -44.34 21.56
C SER A 39 -37.38 -44.49 21.37
N MET A 40 -36.74 -45.33 22.18
CA MET A 40 -35.30 -45.66 22.07
C MET A 40 -34.92 -46.18 20.68
N ARG A 41 -35.87 -46.80 19.97
CA ARG A 41 -35.69 -47.25 18.58
C ARG A 41 -35.66 -46.09 17.59
N GLY A 42 -36.41 -45.01 17.87
CA GLY A 42 -36.35 -43.76 17.12
C GLY A 42 -35.07 -42.96 17.40
N VAL A 43 -34.54 -43.03 18.63
CA VAL A 43 -33.23 -42.45 18.98
C VAL A 43 -32.11 -43.15 18.23
N ALA A 44 -32.12 -44.49 18.15
CA ALA A 44 -31.12 -45.24 17.38
C ALA A 44 -31.12 -44.84 15.89
N ASN A 45 -32.29 -44.65 15.29
CA ASN A 45 -32.40 -44.18 13.90
C ASN A 45 -31.91 -42.72 13.75
N LEU A 46 -32.29 -41.83 14.68
CA LEU A 46 -31.82 -40.44 14.67
C LEU A 46 -30.30 -40.34 14.86
N THR A 47 -29.71 -41.10 15.79
CA THR A 47 -28.26 -41.15 15.99
C THR A 47 -27.53 -41.63 14.74
N GLN A 48 -28.10 -42.62 14.03
CA GLN A 48 -27.53 -43.09 12.77
C GLN A 48 -27.61 -42.01 11.68
N VAL A 49 -28.76 -41.37 11.48
CA VAL A 49 -28.92 -40.27 10.51
C VAL A 49 -27.96 -39.11 10.83
N LEU A 50 -27.78 -38.79 12.12
CA LEU A 50 -26.84 -37.75 12.54
C LEU A 50 -25.37 -38.15 12.28
N ASP A 51 -25.01 -39.42 12.45
CA ASP A 51 -23.65 -39.89 12.17
C ASP A 51 -23.38 -39.98 10.65
N ASP A 52 -24.37 -40.41 9.87
CA ASP A 52 -24.34 -40.40 8.41
C ASP A 52 -24.15 -38.96 7.89
N TRP A 53 -24.94 -37.99 8.38
CA TRP A 53 -24.78 -36.58 8.03
C TRP A 53 -23.44 -36.00 8.47
N ARG A 54 -22.97 -36.36 9.67
CA ARG A 54 -21.65 -35.95 10.14
C ARG A 54 -20.57 -36.45 9.17
N PHE A 55 -20.66 -37.72 8.77
CA PHE A 55 -19.69 -38.30 7.85
C PHE A 55 -19.75 -37.61 6.48
N ASP A 56 -20.95 -37.39 5.94
CA ASP A 56 -21.14 -36.76 4.63
C ASP A 56 -20.59 -35.33 4.60
N ILE A 57 -20.91 -34.52 5.62
CA ILE A 57 -20.42 -33.14 5.74
C ILE A 57 -18.89 -33.13 5.86
N LEU A 58 -18.30 -33.98 6.70
CA LEU A 58 -16.85 -34.03 6.88
C LEU A 58 -16.13 -34.52 5.63
N SER A 59 -16.71 -35.50 4.93
CA SER A 59 -16.19 -36.02 3.68
C SER A 59 -16.24 -34.96 2.59
N GLN A 60 -17.37 -34.25 2.45
CA GLN A 60 -17.53 -33.15 1.51
C GLN A 60 -16.56 -32.01 1.80
N MET A 61 -16.46 -31.58 3.05
CA MET A 61 -15.55 -30.50 3.47
C MET A 61 -14.08 -30.89 3.23
N LYS A 62 -13.70 -32.13 3.53
CA LYS A 62 -12.36 -32.65 3.22
C LYS A 62 -12.11 -32.67 1.71
N GLY A 63 -13.09 -33.12 0.93
CA GLY A 63 -13.03 -33.14 -0.53
C GLY A 63 -12.82 -31.75 -1.13
N GLN A 64 -13.55 -30.74 -0.63
CA GLN A 64 -13.38 -29.35 -1.06
C GLN A 64 -12.03 -28.78 -0.62
N LEU A 65 -11.57 -29.07 0.61
CA LEU A 65 -10.27 -28.58 1.08
C LEU A 65 -9.08 -29.19 0.33
N GLN A 66 -9.21 -30.42 -0.16
CA GLN A 66 -8.15 -31.09 -0.92
C GLN A 66 -8.18 -30.72 -2.41
N ASN A 67 -9.36 -30.76 -3.03
CA ASN A 67 -9.48 -30.64 -4.48
C ASN A 67 -9.82 -29.21 -4.94
N ASP A 68 -10.47 -28.42 -4.08
CA ASP A 68 -11.08 -27.15 -4.45
C ASP A 68 -10.82 -26.06 -3.40
N HIS A 69 -9.58 -26.05 -2.87
CA HIS A 69 -9.13 -25.16 -1.80
C HIS A 69 -9.31 -23.67 -2.12
N GLN A 70 -9.40 -23.33 -3.41
CA GLN A 70 -9.61 -21.95 -3.87
C GLN A 70 -11.03 -21.43 -3.56
N THR A 71 -12.02 -22.31 -3.43
CA THR A 71 -13.40 -21.92 -3.06
C THR A 71 -13.52 -21.60 -1.57
N LEU A 72 -12.70 -22.23 -0.72
CA LEU A 72 -12.69 -22.03 0.73
C LEU A 72 -11.71 -20.93 1.16
N LEU A 73 -10.60 -20.76 0.44
CA LEU A 73 -9.58 -19.75 0.70
C LEU A 73 -9.35 -18.87 -0.54
N PRO A 74 -10.35 -18.07 -0.94
CA PRO A 74 -10.26 -17.20 -2.11
C PRO A 74 -9.14 -16.15 -1.99
N ASP A 75 -8.67 -15.84 -0.78
CA ASP A 75 -7.57 -14.91 -0.57
C ASP A 75 -6.21 -15.55 -0.83
N TYR A 76 -6.03 -16.84 -0.51
CA TYR A 76 -4.80 -17.57 -0.84
C TYR A 76 -4.67 -17.83 -2.34
N SER A 77 -5.80 -17.96 -3.05
CA SER A 77 -5.85 -18.04 -4.52
C SER A 77 -5.21 -16.83 -5.22
N ARG A 78 -5.35 -15.65 -4.62
CA ARG A 78 -4.93 -14.37 -5.22
C ARG A 78 -3.47 -14.03 -4.91
N ILE A 79 -2.89 -14.65 -3.89
CA ILE A 79 -1.50 -14.38 -3.48
C ILE A 79 -0.51 -14.88 -4.53
N GLN A 80 -0.76 -16.04 -5.16
CA GLN A 80 0.15 -16.60 -6.17
C GLN A 80 0.29 -15.71 -7.43
N PRO A 81 -0.78 -15.31 -8.14
CA PRO A 81 -0.64 -14.42 -9.30
C PRO A 81 -0.08 -13.04 -8.91
N LEU A 82 -0.35 -12.57 -7.68
CA LEU A 82 0.23 -11.32 -7.19
C LEU A 82 1.73 -11.44 -6.94
N SER A 83 2.20 -12.59 -6.45
CA SER A 83 3.63 -12.91 -6.31
C SER A 83 4.34 -12.99 -7.67
N GLU A 84 3.69 -13.57 -8.68
CA GLU A 84 4.22 -13.61 -10.05
C GLU A 84 4.31 -12.20 -10.65
N ALA A 85 3.25 -11.39 -10.52
CA ALA A 85 3.26 -10.00 -10.97
C ALA A 85 4.34 -9.15 -10.28
N LEU A 86 4.57 -9.36 -8.97
CA LEU A 86 5.66 -8.72 -8.24
C LEU A 86 7.05 -9.14 -8.76
N ASN A 87 7.22 -10.42 -9.07
CA ASN A 87 8.48 -10.94 -9.62
C ASN A 87 8.75 -10.37 -11.01
N ASP A 88 7.72 -10.24 -11.86
CA ASP A 88 7.86 -9.63 -13.18
C ASP A 88 8.15 -8.13 -13.09
N LEU A 89 7.47 -7.41 -12.18
CA LEU A 89 7.78 -6.00 -11.91
C LEU A 89 9.23 -5.81 -11.43
N TYR A 90 9.75 -6.75 -10.63
CA TYR A 90 11.15 -6.72 -10.19
C TYR A 90 12.12 -6.91 -11.36
N LYS A 91 11.80 -7.77 -12.33
CA LYS A 91 12.60 -7.91 -13.55
C LYS A 91 12.56 -6.64 -14.39
N GLU A 92 11.39 -6.06 -14.59
CA GLU A 92 11.22 -4.80 -15.33
C GLU A 92 11.96 -3.65 -14.65
N PHE A 93 11.91 -3.57 -13.33
CA PHE A 93 12.68 -2.58 -12.57
C PHE A 93 14.19 -2.75 -12.76
N ASN A 94 14.69 -3.98 -12.75
CA ASN A 94 16.10 -4.23 -13.02
C ASN A 94 16.49 -3.94 -14.47
N ALA A 95 15.62 -4.23 -15.43
CA ALA A 95 15.82 -3.84 -16.82
C ALA A 95 15.86 -2.31 -16.96
N LEU A 96 14.94 -1.60 -16.30
CA LEU A 96 14.94 -0.13 -16.27
C LEU A 96 16.22 0.42 -15.63
N LYS A 97 16.70 -0.19 -14.55
CA LYS A 97 17.95 0.16 -13.90
C LYS A 97 19.15 -0.04 -14.85
N ALA A 98 19.19 -1.13 -15.60
CA ALA A 98 20.22 -1.36 -16.61
C ALA A 98 20.14 -0.30 -17.72
N HIS A 99 18.95 0.01 -18.24
CA HIS A 99 18.75 1.07 -19.22
C HIS A 99 19.20 2.46 -18.73
N LEU A 100 18.97 2.77 -17.45
CA LEU A 100 19.47 4.00 -16.82
C LEU A 100 21.00 4.00 -16.73
N GLY A 101 21.61 2.86 -16.37
CA GLY A 101 23.06 2.67 -16.39
C GLY A 101 23.63 2.93 -17.79
N ASP A 102 23.08 2.30 -18.81
CA ASP A 102 23.46 2.50 -20.22
C ASP A 102 23.30 3.95 -20.66
N LEU A 103 22.23 4.63 -20.22
CA LEU A 103 22.02 6.04 -20.54
C LEU A 103 23.07 6.92 -19.87
N THR A 104 23.37 6.70 -18.59
CA THR A 104 24.42 7.40 -17.85
C THR A 104 25.80 7.19 -18.50
N GLU A 105 26.12 5.97 -18.93
CA GLU A 105 27.35 5.70 -19.67
C GLU A 105 27.41 6.46 -21.01
N LYS A 106 26.28 6.63 -21.70
CA LYS A 106 26.21 7.44 -22.93
C LYS A 106 26.34 8.94 -22.68
N PHE A 107 25.90 9.43 -21.51
CA PHE A 107 26.06 10.85 -21.16
C PHE A 107 27.52 11.21 -20.86
N GLY A 108 28.35 10.31 -20.33
CA GLY A 108 29.76 10.59 -20.06
C GLY A 108 30.55 11.10 -21.29
N PRO A 109 30.55 10.39 -22.42
CA PRO A 109 31.18 10.86 -23.66
C PRO A 109 30.59 12.16 -24.21
N ILE A 110 29.29 12.39 -24.03
CA ILE A 110 28.61 13.61 -24.45
C ILE A 110 29.08 14.80 -23.60
N GLU A 111 29.22 14.63 -22.29
CA GLU A 111 29.79 15.64 -21.40
C GLU A 111 31.22 15.98 -21.80
N THR A 112 32.06 14.97 -22.06
CA THR A 112 33.43 15.22 -22.53
C THR A 112 33.48 15.94 -23.88
N PHE A 113 32.56 15.62 -24.80
CA PHE A 113 32.48 16.30 -26.10
C PHE A 113 32.05 17.76 -25.95
N ILE A 114 31.12 18.05 -25.04
CA ILE A 114 30.70 19.42 -24.72
C ILE A 114 31.87 20.20 -24.10
N ASP A 115 32.65 19.58 -23.20
CA ASP A 115 33.83 20.19 -22.60
C ASP A 115 34.92 20.46 -23.63
N GLU A 116 35.19 19.53 -24.54
CA GLU A 116 36.11 19.73 -25.66
C GLU A 116 35.66 20.85 -26.59
N LEU A 117 34.38 20.91 -26.96
CA LEU A 117 33.84 22.00 -27.77
C LEU A 117 33.96 23.35 -27.06
N LYS A 118 33.71 23.39 -25.75
CA LYS A 118 33.84 24.60 -24.94
C LYS A 118 35.30 25.05 -24.85
N ALA A 119 36.23 24.12 -24.63
CA ALA A 119 37.66 24.38 -24.64
C ALA A 119 38.15 24.86 -26.01
N LYS A 120 37.66 24.26 -27.10
CA LYS A 120 37.96 24.65 -28.49
C LYS A 120 37.41 26.04 -28.82
N ARG A 121 36.23 26.38 -28.31
CA ARG A 121 35.66 27.72 -28.43
C ARG A 121 36.44 28.76 -27.61
N ALA A 122 36.87 28.42 -26.40
CA ALA A 122 37.68 29.28 -25.56
C ALA A 122 39.07 29.55 -26.17
N THR A 123 39.71 28.52 -26.72
CA THR A 123 40.99 28.66 -27.44
C THR A 123 40.83 29.44 -28.74
N ALA A 124 39.75 29.24 -29.50
CA ALA A 124 39.44 30.06 -30.69
C ALA A 124 39.19 31.54 -30.33
N ALA A 125 38.51 31.81 -29.21
CA ALA A 125 38.32 33.17 -28.69
C ALA A 125 39.65 33.81 -28.25
N ALA A 126 40.53 33.06 -27.59
CA ALA A 126 41.87 33.51 -27.21
C ALA A 126 42.80 33.74 -28.44
N ALA A 127 42.69 32.89 -29.46
CA ALA A 127 43.40 33.06 -30.73
C ALA A 127 42.90 34.31 -31.48
N GLY A 128 41.59 34.55 -31.54
CA GLY A 128 41.01 35.78 -32.09
C GLY A 128 41.44 37.04 -31.32
N ALA A 129 41.52 36.96 -29.98
CA ALA A 129 42.01 38.05 -29.14
C ALA A 129 43.52 38.34 -29.34
N SER A 130 44.36 37.31 -29.55
CA SER A 130 45.79 37.51 -29.82
C SER A 130 46.08 38.02 -31.25
N VAL A 131 45.24 37.69 -32.24
CA VAL A 131 45.29 38.31 -33.58
C VAL A 131 44.82 39.77 -33.53
N GLY A 132 43.79 40.08 -32.75
CA GLY A 132 43.35 41.47 -32.49
C GLY A 132 44.40 42.31 -31.75
N ALA A 133 45.13 41.72 -30.81
CA ALA A 133 46.22 42.40 -30.09
C ALA A 133 47.47 42.63 -30.96
N ARG A 134 47.77 41.73 -31.91
CA ARG A 134 48.89 41.91 -32.87
C ARG A 134 48.59 42.94 -33.98
N ALA A 135 47.32 43.14 -34.34
CA ALA A 135 46.93 44.17 -35.30
C ALA A 135 46.99 45.60 -34.73
N GLY A 136 47.00 45.76 -33.40
CA GLY A 136 47.08 47.07 -32.72
C GLY A 136 48.48 47.65 -32.53
N ALA A 137 49.55 46.92 -32.86
CA ALA A 137 50.94 47.33 -32.55
C ALA A 137 51.75 47.86 -33.75
N ALA A 138 51.15 47.99 -34.95
CA ALA A 138 51.86 48.31 -36.19
C ALA A 138 51.56 49.71 -36.78
N ALA A 139 51.28 50.71 -35.93
CA ALA A 139 51.08 52.09 -36.39
C ALA A 139 51.78 53.11 -35.47
N ALA A 140 53.12 53.15 -35.52
CA ALA A 140 53.90 54.29 -35.05
C ALA A 140 54.59 54.94 -36.27
N PRO A 141 54.36 56.23 -36.58
CA PRO A 141 54.93 56.85 -37.77
C PRO A 141 56.40 57.25 -37.56
N PRO A 142 57.25 57.22 -38.61
CA PRO A 142 58.67 57.51 -38.47
C PRO A 142 58.94 59.03 -38.39
N ARG A 143 59.83 59.36 -37.45
CA ARG A 143 60.41 60.68 -37.17
C ARG A 143 61.25 61.17 -38.36
N GLY A 144 60.75 62.17 -39.09
CA GLY A 144 61.50 62.87 -40.14
C GLY A 144 62.47 63.91 -39.58
N ARG A 145 63.77 63.79 -39.92
CA ARG A 145 64.81 64.82 -39.70
C ARG A 145 64.58 66.00 -40.64
N ARG A 146 64.66 67.24 -40.12
CA ARG A 146 64.84 68.48 -40.91
C ARG A 146 66.08 69.23 -40.41
N PRO A 147 66.92 69.80 -41.30
CA PRO A 147 68.17 70.44 -40.94
C PRO A 147 67.99 71.90 -40.48
N VAL A 148 69.04 72.37 -39.80
CA VAL A 148 69.23 73.63 -39.08
C VAL A 148 69.38 74.83 -40.02
N ARG A 149 69.13 76.05 -39.47
CA ARG A 149 69.80 77.36 -39.72
C ARG A 149 68.77 78.45 -40.13
N ASN A 150 68.63 79.65 -39.55
CA ASN A 150 69.39 80.45 -38.57
C ASN A 150 68.46 81.50 -37.89
N LYS A 151 68.81 81.92 -36.66
CA LYS A 151 68.37 83.11 -35.87
C LYS A 151 68.86 84.41 -36.60
N PRO A 152 68.43 85.68 -36.33
CA PRO A 152 68.03 86.23 -35.03
C PRO A 152 66.98 87.41 -35.11
N PRO A 153 66.88 88.41 -34.19
CA PRO A 153 65.71 88.64 -33.31
C PRO A 153 65.25 90.13 -33.33
N PRO A 154 64.84 90.79 -32.22
CA PRO A 154 63.59 90.69 -31.46
C PRO A 154 62.81 92.03 -31.40
N SER A 155 61.54 92.00 -30.99
CA SER A 155 60.92 92.83 -29.92
C SER A 155 59.52 92.31 -29.65
#